data_AF-A0A1B1S8D0-F1
#
_entry.id   AF-A0A1B1S8D0-F1
#
_cell.length_a   1.000
_cell.length_b   1.000
_cell.length_c   1.000
_cell.angle_alpha   90.00
_cell.angle_beta   90.00
_cell.angle_gamma   90.00
#
_symmetry.space_group_name_H-M   'P 1'
#
loop_
_entity.id
_entity.type
_entity.pdbx_description
1 polymer ?
#
loop_
_entity_poly.entity_id
_entity_poly.type
_entity_poly.pdbx_seq_one_letter_code
_entity_poly.pdbx_strand_id
1 'polypeptide(L)'
;MEKNTSNQKSVDPMLVLGKAVDMSVKIRGGDFPLGALPIKIQRIVMEAHDCYGYPVDYLAGAMLVAIGLGIGNTHFARLKGKWDESAILFMALVGRPGACKSHPLNFAIRPFTELDGVATRAYVKACEEYERQRELPIKERSEPHPVAPVCKRFLISDATPEAMLLIHSQNLRGICMWNDELAGWFKNFNRYNKGSDEEYWLKLFNANPSFSDRKGVKNSVYISRPFISVVGTIQNGILNELAQGSRTSNGFIDRLLFVMPHNQDKQPWSDKEPTFDIEAEWAEIIERLVAIPYETDTDGNVIANILPFAPDAKTRLYEWQRRNTEECNREECDALKGVYNKFDFHAIRFCLILQMARWACGEADRTEIDLLSVENAISLVDYFKSTARKVHGIISEMSLTEQQRAIIAALPDCFTTEEGIAVAKENGMPGRTFQDFLKRSVSLGNYFQREKHGHYSKL
;
A
#
# COMPACT_ATOMS: atom_id res chain seq x y z
N MET A 1 -24.83 46.30 9.99
CA MET A 1 -24.51 45.41 11.13
C MET A 1 -24.12 44.05 10.56
N GLU A 2 -22.84 43.91 10.20
CA GLU A 2 -22.26 42.63 9.79
C GLU A 2 -22.16 41.73 11.02
N LYS A 3 -22.82 40.57 10.97
CA LYS A 3 -22.63 39.52 11.96
C LYS A 3 -21.29 38.84 11.68
N ASN A 4 -20.30 39.22 12.48
CA ASN A 4 -19.06 38.48 12.71
C ASN A 4 -19.43 37.10 13.28
N THR A 5 -19.64 36.10 12.42
CA THR A 5 -19.62 34.70 12.85
C THR A 5 -18.17 34.27 13.00
N SER A 6 -17.66 34.39 14.22
CA SER A 6 -16.41 33.77 14.64
C SER A 6 -16.47 32.27 14.33
N ASN A 7 -15.69 31.84 13.34
CA ASN A 7 -15.53 30.44 12.98
C ASN A 7 -14.70 29.75 14.08
N GLN A 8 -15.33 29.39 15.20
CA GLN A 8 -14.75 28.48 16.17
C GLN A 8 -14.61 27.12 15.46
N LYS A 9 -13.37 26.77 15.06
CA LYS A 9 -13.03 25.43 14.61
C LYS A 9 -13.31 24.46 15.77
N SER A 10 -14.52 23.94 15.85
CA SER A 10 -14.85 22.86 16.77
C SER A 10 -14.00 21.66 16.35
N VAL A 11 -13.10 21.22 17.22
CA VAL A 11 -12.26 20.05 16.96
C VAL A 11 -13.18 18.83 17.02
N ASP A 12 -13.20 18.03 15.95
CA ASP A 12 -13.97 16.78 15.91
C ASP A 12 -13.51 15.86 17.06
N PRO A 13 -14.39 15.45 17.98
CA PRO A 13 -14.05 14.56 19.10
C PRO A 13 -13.39 13.25 18.65
N MET A 14 -13.76 12.71 17.48
CA MET A 14 -13.17 11.49 16.94
C MET A 14 -11.70 11.66 16.59
N LEU A 15 -11.30 12.83 16.08
CA LEU A 15 -9.90 13.15 15.82
C LEU A 15 -9.08 13.29 17.11
N VAL A 16 -9.70 13.76 18.19
CA VAL A 16 -9.03 13.85 19.51
C VAL A 16 -8.80 12.45 20.08
N LEU A 17 -9.84 11.61 20.05
CA LEU A 17 -9.74 10.21 20.48
C LEU A 17 -8.71 9.45 19.64
N GLY A 18 -8.72 9.62 18.32
CA GLY A 18 -7.74 9.03 17.42
C GLY A 18 -6.31 9.40 17.79
N LYS A 19 -6.02 10.68 18.07
CA LYS A 19 -4.69 11.11 18.51
C LYS A 19 -4.25 10.47 19.83
N ALA A 20 -5.18 10.24 20.76
CA ALA A 20 -4.85 9.54 22.01
C ALA A 20 -4.47 8.08 21.74
N VAL A 21 -5.16 7.42 20.81
CA VAL A 21 -4.82 6.07 20.35
C VAL A 21 -3.44 6.06 19.69
N ASP A 22 -3.14 7.01 18.80
CA ASP A 22 -1.82 7.13 18.17
C ASP A 22 -0.68 7.32 19.17
N MET A 23 -0.91 8.10 20.23
CA MET A 23 0.06 8.24 21.33
C MET A 23 0.29 6.91 22.05
N SER A 24 -0.76 6.11 22.25
CA SER A 24 -0.64 4.78 22.86
C SER A 24 0.18 3.82 21.98
N VAL A 25 0.04 3.89 20.66
CA VAL A 25 0.81 3.09 19.69
C VAL A 25 2.29 3.48 19.72
N LYS A 26 2.60 4.78 19.79
CA LYS A 26 3.97 5.28 19.91
C LYS A 26 4.69 4.77 21.15
N ILE A 27 3.99 4.75 22.29
CA ILE A 27 4.55 4.21 23.54
C ILE A 27 4.86 2.71 23.41
N ARG A 28 4.08 1.99 22.59
CA ARG A 28 4.19 0.53 22.38
C ARG A 28 5.14 0.12 21.25
N GLY A 29 5.89 1.06 20.66
CA GLY A 29 6.91 0.72 19.66
C GLY A 29 6.48 0.85 18.20
N GLY A 30 5.25 1.31 17.94
CA GLY A 30 4.71 1.55 16.58
C GLY A 30 4.67 3.03 16.21
N ASP A 31 4.57 3.33 14.92
CA ASP A 31 4.38 4.70 14.43
C ASP A 31 3.07 4.88 13.64
N PHE A 32 2.35 3.77 13.37
CA PHE A 32 1.15 3.79 12.55
C PHE A 32 0.02 4.59 13.23
N PRO A 33 -0.69 5.47 12.49
CA PRO A 33 -1.76 6.28 13.03
C PRO A 33 -3.03 5.43 13.17
N LEU A 34 -3.05 4.52 14.14
CA LEU A 34 -4.15 3.58 14.35
C LEU A 34 -5.48 4.31 14.57
N GLY A 35 -5.45 5.48 15.20
CA GLY A 35 -6.60 6.37 15.39
C GLY A 35 -7.28 6.80 14.10
N ALA A 36 -6.62 6.66 12.94
CA ALA A 36 -7.19 6.92 11.63
C ALA A 36 -8.18 5.85 11.17
N LEU A 37 -8.10 4.63 11.72
CA LEU A 37 -8.99 3.51 11.38
C LEU A 37 -10.31 3.58 12.16
N PRO A 38 -11.39 2.92 11.71
CA PRO A 38 -12.62 2.77 12.49
C PRO A 38 -12.39 2.13 13.86
N ILE A 39 -13.19 2.48 14.88
CA ILE A 39 -13.05 2.03 16.27
C ILE A 39 -13.00 0.50 16.36
N LYS A 40 -13.86 -0.20 15.60
CA LYS A 40 -13.89 -1.68 15.59
C LYS A 40 -12.55 -2.27 15.15
N ILE A 41 -11.94 -1.69 14.11
CA ILE A 41 -10.62 -2.11 13.61
C ILE A 41 -9.52 -1.75 14.61
N GLN A 42 -9.58 -0.56 15.23
CA GLN A 42 -8.63 -0.19 16.29
C GLN A 42 -8.62 -1.21 17.43
N ARG A 43 -9.81 -1.65 17.88
CA ARG A 43 -9.95 -2.66 18.93
C ARG A 43 -9.34 -4.01 18.53
N ILE A 44 -9.63 -4.50 17.32
CA ILE A 44 -9.05 -5.75 16.80
C ILE A 44 -7.52 -5.68 16.80
N VAL A 45 -6.94 -4.58 16.31
CA VAL A 45 -5.49 -4.41 16.24
C VAL A 45 -4.84 -4.38 17.62
N MET A 46 -5.44 -3.66 18.56
CA MET A 46 -4.92 -3.56 19.93
C MET A 46 -5.03 -4.88 20.70
N GLU A 47 -6.15 -5.60 20.52
CA GLU A 47 -6.34 -6.91 21.12
C GLU A 47 -5.33 -7.93 20.58
N ALA A 48 -5.12 -7.93 19.26
CA ALA A 48 -4.13 -8.80 18.61
C ALA A 48 -2.70 -8.46 19.04
N HIS A 49 -2.39 -7.18 19.25
CA HIS A 49 -1.12 -6.75 19.81
C HIS A 49 -0.95 -7.25 21.24
N ASP A 50 -1.94 -7.05 22.11
CA ASP A 50 -1.86 -7.37 23.53
C ASP A 50 -1.86 -8.89 23.81
N CYS A 51 -2.50 -9.70 22.97
CA CYS A 51 -2.58 -11.15 23.14
C CYS A 51 -1.51 -11.90 22.34
N TYR A 52 -1.26 -11.52 21.09
CA TYR A 52 -0.36 -12.25 20.19
C TYR A 52 0.98 -11.55 19.93
N GLY A 53 1.16 -10.33 20.43
CA GLY A 53 2.39 -9.56 20.20
C GLY A 53 2.55 -9.09 18.76
N TYR A 54 1.46 -9.03 17.98
CA TYR A 54 1.50 -8.53 16.60
C TYR A 54 1.87 -7.04 16.59
N PRO A 55 2.91 -6.61 15.84
CA PRO A 55 3.21 -5.20 15.71
C PRO A 55 2.04 -4.45 15.07
N VAL A 56 1.58 -3.39 15.72
CA VAL A 56 0.42 -2.58 15.30
C VAL A 56 0.54 -2.14 13.84
N ASP A 57 1.70 -1.59 13.48
CA ASP A 57 1.99 -1.12 12.12
C ASP A 57 1.77 -2.20 11.06
N TYR A 58 2.31 -3.40 11.28
CA TYR A 58 2.21 -4.50 10.32
C TYR A 58 0.77 -4.97 10.14
N LEU A 59 0.03 -5.14 11.24
CA LEU A 59 -1.35 -5.58 11.17
C LEU A 59 -2.24 -4.51 10.51
N ALA A 60 -2.17 -3.27 10.98
CA ALA A 60 -3.00 -2.18 10.49
C ALA A 60 -2.69 -1.84 9.02
N GLY A 61 -1.42 -1.86 8.62
CA GLY A 61 -1.02 -1.71 7.23
C GLY A 61 -1.60 -2.81 6.34
N ALA A 62 -1.45 -4.08 6.73
CA ALA A 62 -2.01 -5.21 5.97
C ALA A 62 -3.54 -5.14 5.85
N MET A 63 -4.23 -4.70 6.91
CA MET A 63 -5.67 -4.49 6.91
C MET A 63 -6.12 -3.42 5.90
N LEU A 64 -5.33 -2.37 5.64
CA LEU A 64 -5.66 -1.39 4.59
C LEU A 64 -5.72 -2.04 3.20
N VAL A 65 -4.80 -2.96 2.88
CA VAL A 65 -4.82 -3.67 1.60
C VAL A 65 -6.02 -4.62 1.52
N ALA A 66 -6.31 -5.33 2.62
CA ALA A 66 -7.47 -6.22 2.71
C ALA A 66 -8.80 -5.45 2.51
N ILE A 67 -8.94 -4.27 3.13
CA ILE A 67 -10.10 -3.39 2.90
C ILE A 67 -10.17 -2.96 1.43
N GLY A 68 -9.04 -2.51 0.86
CA GLY A 68 -8.96 -2.14 -0.54
C GLY A 68 -9.42 -3.27 -1.48
N LEU A 69 -8.99 -4.50 -1.22
CA LEU A 69 -9.39 -5.70 -1.96
C LEU A 69 -10.89 -6.00 -1.81
N GLY A 70 -11.45 -5.84 -0.60
CA GLY A 70 -12.88 -6.01 -0.35
C GLY A 70 -13.74 -5.02 -1.15
N ILE A 71 -13.29 -3.76 -1.23
CA ILE A 71 -13.90 -2.72 -2.08
C ILE A 71 -13.79 -3.11 -3.56
N GLY A 72 -12.59 -3.43 -4.02
CA GLY A 72 -12.31 -3.78 -5.41
C GLY A 72 -12.82 -2.73 -6.40
N ASN A 73 -13.29 -3.18 -7.56
CA ASN A 73 -13.84 -2.36 -8.63
C ASN A 73 -15.25 -1.82 -8.36
N THR A 74 -15.82 -2.04 -7.18
CA THR A 74 -17.21 -1.62 -6.90
C THR A 74 -17.36 -0.13 -6.59
N HIS A 75 -16.30 0.52 -6.09
CA HIS A 75 -16.32 1.93 -5.71
C HIS A 75 -15.04 2.65 -6.13
N PHE A 76 -15.18 3.91 -6.56
CA PHE A 76 -14.07 4.81 -6.89
C PHE A 76 -14.30 6.18 -6.24
N ALA A 77 -13.23 6.86 -5.87
CA ALA A 77 -13.29 8.26 -5.41
C ALA A 77 -13.11 9.22 -6.59
N ARG A 78 -13.97 10.23 -6.70
CA ARG A 78 -13.87 11.24 -7.76
C ARG A 78 -13.52 12.62 -7.20
N LEU A 79 -12.31 13.06 -7.48
CA LEU A 79 -11.84 14.39 -7.06
C LEU A 79 -12.43 15.51 -7.93
N LYS A 80 -12.33 15.38 -9.26
CA LYS A 80 -12.82 16.36 -10.23
C LYS A 80 -12.98 15.75 -11.63
N GLY A 81 -13.95 16.24 -12.41
CA GLY A 81 -14.16 15.81 -13.78
C GLY A 81 -14.32 14.28 -13.87
N LYS A 82 -13.46 13.62 -14.63
CA LYS A 82 -13.39 12.15 -14.76
C LYS A 82 -12.17 11.53 -14.06
N TRP A 83 -11.56 12.26 -13.12
CA TRP A 83 -10.46 11.71 -12.32
C TRP A 83 -11.03 10.84 -11.21
N ASP A 84 -11.01 9.53 -11.48
CA ASP A 84 -11.45 8.47 -10.57
C ASP A 84 -10.23 7.72 -10.04
N GLU A 85 -10.15 7.52 -8.73
CA GLU A 85 -9.14 6.68 -8.09
C GLU A 85 -9.77 5.44 -7.45
N SER A 86 -9.14 4.29 -7.66
CA SER A 86 -9.52 3.01 -7.05
C SER A 86 -8.82 2.80 -5.71
N ALA A 87 -9.23 1.78 -4.96
CA ALA A 87 -8.60 1.38 -3.71
C ALA A 87 -7.34 0.50 -3.87
N ILE A 88 -6.64 0.58 -5.01
CA ILE A 88 -5.44 -0.24 -5.27
C ILE A 88 -4.27 0.23 -4.41
N LEU A 89 -3.68 -0.69 -3.64
CA LEU A 89 -2.47 -0.43 -2.86
C LEU A 89 -1.38 -1.45 -3.19
N PHE A 90 -0.14 -0.96 -3.35
CA PHE A 90 1.05 -1.81 -3.37
C PHE A 90 1.80 -1.57 -2.08
N MET A 91 1.92 -2.59 -1.24
CA MET A 91 2.44 -2.45 0.12
C MET A 91 3.49 -3.50 0.45
N ALA A 92 4.54 -3.05 1.12
CA ALA A 92 5.61 -3.90 1.61
C ALA A 92 5.78 -3.73 3.12
N LEU A 93 5.66 -4.83 3.86
CA LEU A 93 5.94 -4.90 5.29
C LEU A 93 7.45 -5.14 5.48
N VAL A 94 8.17 -4.11 5.89
CA VAL A 94 9.64 -4.11 5.97
C VAL A 94 10.10 -4.36 7.40
N GLY A 95 10.99 -5.34 7.57
CA GLY A 95 11.66 -5.54 8.85
C GLY A 95 12.65 -6.70 8.87
N ARG A 96 13.44 -6.79 9.94
CA ARG A 96 14.45 -7.83 10.12
C ARG A 96 13.84 -9.25 10.10
N PRO A 97 14.61 -10.30 9.77
CA PRO A 97 14.20 -11.68 10.02
C PRO A 97 13.75 -11.85 11.48
N GLY A 98 12.61 -12.52 11.69
CA GLY A 98 12.04 -12.71 13.03
C GLY A 98 11.21 -11.54 13.59
N ALA A 99 11.05 -10.43 12.86
CA ALA A 99 10.24 -9.27 13.31
C ALA A 99 8.71 -9.48 13.32
N CYS A 100 8.22 -10.73 13.30
CA CYS A 100 6.78 -11.06 13.32
C CYS A 100 5.95 -10.35 12.21
N LYS A 101 6.42 -10.39 10.96
CA LYS A 101 5.73 -9.72 9.82
C LYS A 101 4.63 -10.57 9.21
N SER A 102 4.89 -11.87 9.04
CA SER A 102 4.03 -12.78 8.30
C SER A 102 2.75 -13.12 9.07
N HIS A 103 2.79 -13.26 10.40
CA HIS A 103 1.60 -13.56 11.20
C HIS A 103 0.52 -12.45 11.13
N PRO A 104 0.84 -11.16 11.34
CA PRO A 104 -0.12 -10.07 11.13
C PRO A 104 -0.66 -9.99 9.70
N LEU A 105 0.20 -10.19 8.71
CA LEU A 105 -0.22 -10.20 7.30
C LEU A 105 -1.22 -11.32 7.03
N ASN A 106 -0.92 -12.53 7.49
CA ASN A 106 -1.79 -13.70 7.31
C ASN A 106 -3.12 -13.51 8.04
N PHE A 107 -3.11 -12.92 9.25
CA PHE A 107 -4.34 -12.56 9.96
C PHE A 107 -5.22 -11.62 9.13
N ALA A 108 -4.64 -10.54 8.59
CA ALA A 108 -5.39 -9.57 7.81
C ALA A 108 -5.99 -10.17 6.52
N ILE A 109 -5.27 -11.09 5.87
CA ILE A 109 -5.68 -11.71 4.59
C ILE A 109 -6.56 -12.94 4.78
N ARG A 110 -6.61 -13.52 6.00
CA ARG A 110 -7.31 -14.78 6.29
C ARG A 110 -8.76 -14.85 5.78
N PRO A 111 -9.61 -13.82 5.94
CA PRO A 111 -10.98 -13.87 5.39
C PRO A 111 -11.01 -14.19 3.89
N PHE A 112 -10.07 -13.65 3.12
CA PHE A 112 -9.96 -13.94 1.68
C PHE A 112 -9.46 -15.36 1.41
N THR A 113 -8.54 -15.89 2.22
CA THR A 113 -8.09 -17.29 2.08
C THR A 113 -9.22 -18.28 2.35
N GLU A 114 -10.11 -17.96 3.29
CA GLU A 114 -11.26 -18.79 3.65
C GLU A 114 -12.32 -18.75 2.54
N LEU A 115 -12.62 -17.55 2.01
CA LEU A 115 -13.49 -17.35 0.85
C LEU A 115 -12.95 -18.10 -0.40
N ASP A 116 -11.66 -17.97 -0.70
CA ASP A 116 -11.01 -18.67 -1.80
C ASP A 116 -11.05 -20.19 -1.60
N GLY A 117 -10.89 -20.67 -0.36
CA GLY A 117 -11.01 -22.08 -0.02
C GLY A 117 -12.42 -22.63 -0.27
N VAL A 118 -13.46 -21.89 0.12
CA VAL A 118 -14.86 -22.26 -0.15
C VAL A 118 -15.12 -22.28 -1.66
N ALA A 119 -14.73 -21.22 -2.37
CA ALA A 119 -14.92 -21.10 -3.81
C ALA A 119 -14.17 -22.18 -4.59
N THR A 120 -12.95 -22.53 -4.19
CA THR A 120 -12.15 -23.58 -4.81
C THR A 120 -12.79 -24.95 -4.63
N ARG A 121 -13.31 -25.27 -3.43
CA ARG A 121 -14.04 -26.54 -3.21
C ARG A 121 -15.30 -26.63 -4.06
N ALA A 122 -16.04 -25.54 -4.20
CA ALA A 122 -17.21 -25.49 -5.07
C ALA A 122 -16.82 -25.64 -6.55
N TYR A 123 -15.72 -25.00 -6.97
CA TYR A 123 -15.17 -25.08 -8.32
C TYR A 123 -14.75 -26.51 -8.69
N VAL A 124 -14.03 -27.21 -7.80
CA VAL A 124 -13.61 -28.61 -8.04
C VAL A 124 -14.81 -29.52 -8.31
N LYS A 125 -15.87 -29.42 -7.49
CA LYS A 125 -17.11 -30.17 -7.71
C LYS A 125 -17.78 -29.80 -9.04
N ALA A 126 -17.79 -28.52 -9.39
CA ALA A 126 -18.34 -28.07 -10.67
C ALA A 126 -17.52 -28.57 -11.86
N CYS A 127 -16.19 -28.71 -11.73
CA CYS A 127 -15.34 -29.31 -12.76
C CYS A 127 -15.64 -30.80 -12.96
N GLU A 128 -15.78 -31.55 -11.88
CA GLU A 128 -16.14 -32.98 -11.93
C GLU A 128 -17.49 -33.17 -12.64
N GLU A 129 -18.47 -32.34 -12.29
CA GLU A 129 -19.78 -32.35 -12.95
C GLU A 129 -19.69 -31.98 -14.43
N TYR A 130 -18.91 -30.93 -14.74
CA TYR A 130 -18.71 -30.47 -16.11
C TYR A 130 -18.08 -31.56 -17.00
N GLU A 131 -17.03 -32.24 -16.52
CA GLU A 131 -16.42 -33.34 -17.28
C GLU A 131 -17.36 -34.54 -17.42
N ARG A 132 -18.11 -34.90 -16.37
CA ARG A 132 -19.16 -35.94 -16.45
C ARG A 132 -20.20 -35.62 -17.53
N GLN A 133 -20.69 -34.39 -17.58
CA GLN A 133 -21.63 -33.95 -18.62
C GLN A 133 -21.00 -33.98 -20.01
N ARG A 134 -19.70 -33.67 -20.15
CA ARG A 134 -19.01 -33.75 -21.44
C ARG A 134 -18.85 -35.16 -21.97
N GLU A 135 -18.73 -36.16 -21.10
CA GLU A 135 -18.64 -37.57 -21.48
C GLU A 135 -19.99 -38.16 -21.93
N LEU A 136 -21.12 -37.62 -21.43
CA LEU A 136 -22.46 -38.06 -21.85
C LEU A 136 -22.76 -37.68 -23.31
N PRO A 137 -23.54 -38.51 -24.04
CA PRO A 137 -24.12 -38.12 -25.32
C PRO A 137 -24.93 -36.83 -25.18
N ILE A 138 -24.89 -35.93 -26.18
CA ILE A 138 -25.54 -34.59 -26.12
C ILE A 138 -27.02 -34.66 -25.68
N LYS A 139 -27.74 -35.73 -26.06
CA LYS A 139 -29.16 -35.93 -25.72
C LYS A 139 -29.42 -36.30 -24.26
N GLU A 140 -28.40 -36.77 -23.55
CA GLU A 140 -28.48 -37.21 -22.14
C GLU A 140 -27.87 -36.18 -21.18
N ARG A 141 -27.27 -35.12 -21.73
CA ARG A 141 -26.73 -34.02 -20.92
C ARG A 141 -27.86 -33.19 -20.33
N SER A 142 -27.64 -32.70 -19.11
CA SER A 142 -28.52 -31.70 -18.49
C SER A 142 -28.54 -30.40 -19.30
N GLU A 143 -27.39 -30.00 -19.84
CA GLU A 143 -27.25 -28.91 -20.81
C GLU A 143 -26.51 -29.40 -22.07
N PRO A 144 -26.99 -29.11 -23.30
CA PRO A 144 -26.35 -29.57 -24.53
C PRO A 144 -24.88 -29.14 -24.66
N HIS A 145 -24.58 -27.95 -24.16
CA HIS A 145 -23.26 -27.33 -24.18
C HIS A 145 -22.92 -26.82 -22.77
N PRO A 146 -22.45 -27.70 -21.87
CA PRO A 146 -22.10 -27.28 -20.52
C PRO A 146 -21.01 -26.20 -20.59
N VAL A 147 -21.10 -25.20 -19.73
CA VAL A 147 -20.11 -24.11 -19.65
C VAL A 147 -19.01 -24.51 -18.67
N ALA A 148 -17.75 -24.30 -19.07
CA ALA A 148 -16.62 -24.58 -18.19
C ALA A 148 -16.73 -23.72 -16.92
N PRO A 149 -16.65 -24.31 -15.72
CA PRO A 149 -16.72 -23.55 -14.48
C PRO A 149 -15.53 -22.59 -14.39
N VAL A 150 -15.71 -21.54 -13.59
CA VAL A 150 -14.70 -20.50 -13.36
C VAL A 150 -14.35 -20.48 -11.88
N CYS A 151 -13.06 -20.59 -11.57
CA CYS A 151 -12.60 -20.53 -10.18
C CYS A 151 -12.61 -19.08 -9.69
N LYS A 152 -13.57 -18.78 -8.80
CA LYS A 152 -13.66 -17.48 -8.13
C LYS A 152 -12.62 -17.40 -7.03
N ARG A 153 -11.84 -16.32 -7.03
CA ARG A 153 -10.78 -16.10 -6.05
C ARG A 153 -10.38 -14.63 -5.95
N PHE A 154 -9.78 -14.30 -4.82
CA PHE A 154 -9.23 -12.99 -4.50
C PHE A 154 -7.71 -12.98 -4.54
N LEU A 155 -7.05 -14.09 -4.16
CA LEU A 155 -5.62 -14.13 -3.94
C LEU A 155 -4.88 -14.87 -5.05
N ILE A 156 -3.69 -14.36 -5.39
CA ILE A 156 -2.69 -15.00 -6.23
C ILE A 156 -1.30 -14.83 -5.60
N SER A 157 -0.38 -15.76 -5.84
CA SER A 157 0.97 -15.73 -5.26
C SER A 157 2.09 -15.91 -6.29
N ASP A 158 1.86 -16.75 -7.30
CA ASP A 158 2.79 -16.98 -8.41
C ASP A 158 2.02 -17.15 -9.72
N ALA A 159 1.91 -16.07 -10.49
CA ALA A 159 1.24 -16.06 -11.79
C ALA A 159 2.01 -15.19 -12.78
N THR A 160 2.17 -15.68 -14.00
CA THR A 160 2.70 -14.83 -15.09
C THR A 160 1.73 -13.67 -15.34
N PRO A 161 2.19 -12.53 -15.90
CA PRO A 161 1.32 -11.40 -16.23
C PRO A 161 0.05 -11.80 -17.01
N GLU A 162 0.15 -12.74 -17.93
CA GLU A 162 -0.99 -13.20 -18.74
C GLU A 162 -1.95 -14.10 -17.96
N ALA A 163 -1.42 -15.02 -17.15
CA ALA A 163 -2.25 -15.83 -16.27
C ALA A 163 -3.00 -14.95 -15.26
N MET A 164 -2.34 -13.92 -14.74
CA MET A 164 -2.93 -12.92 -13.84
C MET A 164 -4.06 -12.15 -14.53
N LEU A 165 -3.89 -11.66 -15.76
CA LEU A 165 -4.96 -10.99 -16.50
C LEU A 165 -6.13 -11.92 -16.79
N LEU A 166 -5.87 -13.17 -17.15
CA LEU A 166 -6.93 -14.16 -17.36
C LEU A 166 -7.70 -14.46 -16.07
N ILE A 167 -7.01 -14.60 -14.94
CA ILE A 167 -7.67 -14.77 -13.63
C ILE A 167 -8.50 -13.53 -13.30
N HIS A 168 -7.97 -12.33 -13.56
CA HIS A 168 -8.67 -11.10 -13.25
C HIS A 168 -9.90 -10.88 -14.14
N SER A 169 -9.85 -11.23 -15.43
CA SER A 169 -11.02 -11.12 -16.31
C SER A 169 -12.17 -12.05 -15.89
N GLN A 170 -11.86 -13.09 -15.12
CA GLN A 170 -12.81 -14.00 -14.49
C GLN A 170 -13.27 -13.55 -13.09
N ASN A 171 -12.52 -12.64 -12.47
CA ASN A 171 -12.70 -12.14 -11.10
C ASN A 171 -12.77 -10.60 -11.13
N LEU A 172 -13.91 -10.10 -11.63
CA LEU A 172 -14.11 -8.69 -12.02
C LEU A 172 -13.97 -7.69 -10.87
N ARG A 173 -14.24 -8.11 -9.63
CA ARG A 173 -14.05 -7.27 -8.44
C ARG A 173 -12.59 -6.88 -8.26
N GLY A 174 -11.64 -7.74 -8.62
CA GLY A 174 -10.23 -7.52 -8.37
C GLY A 174 -9.56 -8.69 -7.69
N ILE A 175 -8.24 -8.69 -7.75
CA ILE A 175 -7.38 -9.69 -7.13
C ILE A 175 -6.23 -9.02 -6.38
N CYS A 176 -5.56 -9.78 -5.52
CA CYS A 176 -4.39 -9.34 -4.78
C CYS A 176 -3.24 -10.34 -4.93
N MET A 177 -2.07 -9.82 -5.30
CA MET A 177 -0.82 -10.55 -5.20
C MET A 177 -0.38 -10.56 -3.74
N TRP A 178 -0.54 -11.70 -3.09
CA TRP A 178 -0.12 -11.95 -1.71
C TRP A 178 1.10 -12.87 -1.71
N ASN A 179 2.22 -12.36 -1.21
CA ASN A 179 3.47 -13.11 -1.17
C ASN A 179 4.17 -12.95 0.19
N ASP A 180 4.39 -14.05 0.88
CA ASP A 180 5.27 -14.09 2.04
C ASP A 180 6.71 -14.08 1.50
N GLU A 181 7.33 -12.89 1.52
CA GLU A 181 8.57 -12.52 0.83
C GLU A 181 8.43 -12.00 -0.63
N LEU A 182 8.12 -10.71 -0.76
CA LEU A 182 8.05 -10.02 -2.06
C LEU A 182 9.36 -10.04 -2.85
N ALA A 183 10.50 -10.37 -2.21
CA ALA A 183 11.78 -10.50 -2.91
C ALA A 183 11.68 -11.40 -4.16
N GLY A 184 10.95 -12.52 -4.05
CA GLY A 184 10.71 -13.42 -5.18
C GLY A 184 9.92 -12.76 -6.31
N TRP A 185 8.91 -11.96 -5.96
CA TRP A 185 8.14 -11.17 -6.92
C TRP A 185 9.01 -10.14 -7.65
N PHE A 186 9.88 -9.42 -6.95
CA PHE A 186 10.83 -8.48 -7.57
C PHE A 186 11.91 -9.16 -8.41
N LYS A 187 12.39 -10.34 -7.99
CA LYS A 187 13.37 -11.13 -8.76
C LYS A 187 12.77 -11.68 -10.05
N ASN A 188 11.46 -11.91 -10.08
CA ASN A 188 10.75 -12.33 -11.29
C ASN A 188 10.56 -11.20 -12.31
N PHE A 189 10.78 -9.93 -11.93
CA PHE A 189 10.79 -8.83 -12.91
C PHE A 189 11.99 -9.02 -13.85
N ASN A 190 11.75 -8.89 -15.16
CA ASN A 190 12.71 -9.13 -16.24
C ASN A 190 13.05 -10.60 -16.52
N ARG A 191 12.42 -11.55 -15.81
CA ARG A 191 12.60 -12.99 -16.09
C ARG A 191 11.91 -13.39 -17.40
N TYR A 192 10.81 -12.73 -17.74
CA TYR A 192 9.97 -13.07 -18.90
C TYR A 192 10.14 -12.10 -20.07
N ASN A 193 10.36 -10.80 -19.81
CA ASN A 193 10.67 -9.80 -20.83
C ASN A 193 11.76 -8.85 -20.32
N LYS A 194 12.89 -8.72 -21.02
CA LYS A 194 13.98 -7.79 -20.64
C LYS A 194 13.46 -6.34 -20.67
N GLY A 195 13.06 -5.80 -19.52
CA GLY A 195 12.81 -4.36 -19.29
C GLY A 195 11.35 -3.89 -19.25
N SER A 196 10.34 -4.73 -19.53
CA SER A 196 8.94 -4.25 -19.67
C SER A 196 8.00 -4.57 -18.50
N ASP A 197 8.41 -5.39 -17.54
CA ASP A 197 7.53 -5.81 -16.44
C ASP A 197 7.23 -4.66 -15.46
N GLU A 198 8.19 -3.77 -15.23
CA GLU A 198 8.01 -2.58 -14.37
C GLU A 198 6.95 -1.63 -14.94
N GLU A 199 7.02 -1.32 -16.23
CA GLU A 199 6.02 -0.50 -16.92
C GLU A 199 4.63 -1.13 -16.88
N TYR A 200 4.57 -2.47 -16.95
CA TYR A 200 3.33 -3.21 -16.83
C TYR A 200 2.69 -3.03 -15.45
N TRP A 201 3.44 -3.23 -14.37
CA TRP A 201 2.92 -2.98 -13.01
C TRP A 201 2.59 -1.51 -12.75
N LEU A 202 3.32 -0.57 -13.38
CA LEU A 202 2.97 0.86 -13.33
C LEU A 202 1.62 1.16 -14.00
N LYS A 203 1.27 0.47 -15.09
CA LYS A 203 -0.07 0.57 -15.71
C LYS A 203 -1.15 0.02 -14.80
N LEU A 204 -0.91 -1.15 -14.20
CA LEU A 204 -1.84 -1.79 -13.25
C LEU A 204 -2.08 -0.91 -12.01
N PHE A 205 -1.04 -0.28 -11.47
CA PHE A 205 -1.17 0.63 -10.34
C PHE A 205 -2.16 1.78 -10.61
N ASN A 206 -2.18 2.33 -11.82
CA ASN A 206 -3.09 3.41 -12.21
C ASN A 206 -4.47 2.90 -12.67
N ALA A 207 -4.74 1.59 -12.59
CA ALA A 207 -5.93 0.96 -13.16
C ALA A 207 -6.13 1.28 -14.67
N ASN A 208 -5.02 1.44 -15.42
CA ASN A 208 -5.10 1.71 -16.85
C ASN A 208 -5.58 0.46 -17.60
N PRO A 209 -6.37 0.62 -18.70
CA PRO A 209 -6.83 -0.50 -19.50
C PRO A 209 -5.68 -1.43 -19.90
N SER A 210 -5.91 -2.73 -19.73
CA SER A 210 -4.90 -3.77 -19.96
C SER A 210 -5.44 -4.81 -20.93
N PHE A 211 -4.60 -5.24 -21.87
CA PHE A 211 -4.93 -6.22 -22.87
C PHE A 211 -3.85 -7.31 -22.98
N SER A 212 -4.27 -8.52 -23.31
CA SER A 212 -3.38 -9.64 -23.62
C SER A 212 -3.81 -10.29 -24.93
N ASP A 213 -3.04 -10.02 -25.99
CA ASP A 213 -3.25 -10.58 -27.32
C ASP A 213 -2.20 -11.67 -27.57
N ARG A 214 -2.61 -12.94 -27.51
CA ARG A 214 -1.74 -14.08 -27.84
C ARG A 214 -2.16 -14.77 -29.13
N LYS A 215 -1.15 -15.07 -29.96
CA LYS A 215 -1.32 -15.89 -31.16
C LYS A 215 -1.67 -17.33 -30.74
N GLY A 216 -2.86 -17.81 -31.12
CA GLY A 216 -3.33 -19.18 -30.86
C GLY A 216 -4.27 -19.35 -29.67
N VAL A 217 -4.54 -18.30 -28.88
CA VAL A 217 -5.63 -18.28 -27.90
C VAL A 217 -6.87 -17.70 -28.58
N LYS A 218 -8.01 -18.38 -28.49
CA LYS A 218 -9.25 -17.96 -29.19
C LYS A 218 -9.81 -16.62 -28.69
N ASN A 219 -9.47 -16.19 -27.47
CA ASN A 219 -10.02 -14.99 -26.85
C ASN A 219 -8.87 -14.07 -26.39
N SER A 220 -8.83 -12.85 -26.94
CA SER A 220 -8.09 -11.73 -26.36
C SER A 220 -8.70 -11.37 -25.01
N VAL A 221 -7.87 -11.08 -24.01
CA VAL A 221 -8.33 -10.58 -22.71
C VAL A 221 -8.21 -9.06 -22.71
N TYR A 222 -9.32 -8.36 -22.54
CA TYR A 222 -9.36 -6.91 -22.33
C TYR A 222 -10.01 -6.61 -20.97
N ILE A 223 -9.36 -5.77 -20.17
CA ILE A 223 -9.88 -5.30 -18.89
C ILE A 223 -9.79 -3.78 -18.90
N SER A 224 -10.94 -3.11 -18.89
CA SER A 224 -11.03 -1.65 -18.95
C SER A 224 -10.43 -0.97 -17.72
N ARG A 225 -10.65 -1.53 -16.53
CA ARG A 225 -10.15 -1.02 -15.24
C ARG A 225 -9.63 -2.19 -14.39
N PRO A 226 -8.35 -2.58 -14.54
CA PRO A 226 -7.79 -3.64 -13.73
C PRO A 226 -7.67 -3.22 -12.27
N PHE A 227 -8.10 -4.09 -11.35
CA PHE A 227 -7.89 -3.97 -9.92
C PHE A 227 -6.97 -5.10 -9.44
N ILE A 228 -5.71 -4.76 -9.23
CA ILE A 228 -4.69 -5.69 -8.74
C ILE A 228 -3.91 -4.99 -7.65
N SER A 229 -4.09 -5.39 -6.40
CA SER A 229 -3.27 -4.89 -5.27
C SER A 229 -2.09 -5.83 -5.00
N VAL A 230 -1.06 -5.34 -4.33
CA VAL A 230 0.12 -6.14 -3.96
C VAL A 230 0.38 -5.97 -2.48
N VAL A 231 0.58 -7.06 -1.76
CA VAL A 231 1.02 -7.04 -0.37
C VAL A 231 1.98 -8.19 -0.09
N GLY A 232 2.99 -7.90 0.72
CA GLY A 232 3.85 -8.93 1.23
C GLY A 232 4.97 -8.39 2.10
N THR A 233 5.81 -9.29 2.57
CA THR A 233 6.90 -8.95 3.49
C THR A 233 8.21 -8.73 2.76
N ILE A 234 9.06 -7.86 3.28
CA ILE A 234 10.42 -7.62 2.78
C ILE A 234 11.39 -7.59 3.95
N GLN A 235 12.56 -8.19 3.77
CA GLN A 235 13.67 -8.09 4.70
C GLN A 235 14.52 -6.87 4.37
N ASN A 236 15.06 -6.19 5.40
CA ASN A 236 15.91 -5.00 5.20
C ASN A 236 17.07 -5.27 4.24
N GLY A 237 17.72 -6.44 4.36
CA GLY A 237 18.85 -6.85 3.52
C GLY A 237 18.54 -6.99 2.02
N ILE A 238 17.26 -7.05 1.65
CA ILE A 238 16.81 -7.21 0.26
C ILE A 238 16.41 -5.85 -0.35
N LEU A 239 16.25 -4.79 0.47
CA LEU A 239 15.88 -3.47 -0.01
C LEU A 239 16.86 -2.91 -1.05
N ASN A 240 18.15 -3.24 -0.95
CA ASN A 240 19.14 -2.83 -1.95
C ASN A 240 18.87 -3.47 -3.33
N GLU A 241 18.41 -4.72 -3.38
CA GLU A 241 18.03 -5.38 -4.64
C GLU A 241 16.81 -4.69 -5.31
N LEU A 242 15.94 -4.06 -4.51
CA LEU A 242 14.84 -3.24 -5.03
C LEU A 242 15.39 -2.00 -5.73
N ALA A 243 16.39 -1.37 -5.12
CA ALA A 243 16.95 -0.10 -5.56
C ALA A 243 17.94 -0.22 -6.72
N GLN A 244 18.47 -1.41 -6.98
CA GLN A 244 19.37 -1.70 -8.09
C GLN A 244 18.64 -1.73 -9.45
N GLY A 245 19.33 -1.26 -10.50
CA GLY A 245 18.82 -1.23 -11.88
C GLY A 245 17.99 0.01 -12.22
N SER A 246 17.13 -0.08 -13.24
CA SER A 246 16.25 1.01 -13.71
C SER A 246 15.04 1.31 -12.82
N ARG A 247 14.89 0.59 -11.70
CA ARG A 247 13.69 0.60 -10.84
C ARG A 247 13.50 1.89 -10.07
N THR A 248 14.61 2.44 -9.58
CA THR A 248 14.68 3.76 -8.95
C THR A 248 14.49 4.88 -9.98
N SER A 249 14.88 4.68 -11.25
CA SER A 249 14.69 5.69 -12.30
C SER A 249 13.29 5.72 -12.92
N ASN A 250 12.55 4.61 -12.89
CA ASN A 250 11.21 4.50 -13.49
C ASN A 250 10.06 4.84 -12.52
N GLY A 251 10.36 5.16 -11.25
CA GLY A 251 9.38 5.56 -10.24
C GLY A 251 8.45 4.43 -9.78
N PHE A 252 8.87 3.17 -9.89
CA PHE A 252 8.11 2.03 -9.37
C PHE A 252 8.10 2.01 -7.85
N ILE A 253 9.28 2.15 -7.23
CA ILE A 253 9.44 2.20 -5.77
C ILE A 253 8.63 3.35 -5.17
N ASP A 254 8.54 4.47 -5.88
CA ASP A 254 7.79 5.66 -5.44
C ASP A 254 6.30 5.39 -5.17
N ARG A 255 5.75 4.29 -5.70
CA ARG A 255 4.35 3.87 -5.52
C ARG A 255 4.17 2.78 -4.46
N LEU A 256 5.26 2.21 -3.95
CA LEU A 256 5.22 1.23 -2.88
C LEU A 256 5.04 1.93 -1.53
N LEU A 257 4.04 1.48 -0.79
CA LEU A 257 3.81 1.88 0.59
C LEU A 257 4.63 0.98 1.50
N PHE A 258 5.56 1.56 2.25
CA PHE A 258 6.37 0.80 3.19
C PHE A 258 5.78 0.88 4.60
N VAL A 259 5.58 -0.27 5.22
CA VAL A 259 5.20 -0.38 6.64
C VAL A 259 6.44 -0.80 7.41
N MET A 260 6.90 0.04 8.32
CA MET A 260 8.13 -0.20 9.08
C MET A 260 8.00 0.39 10.50
N PRO A 261 7.58 -0.42 11.49
CA PRO A 261 7.57 0.02 12.88
C PRO A 261 8.97 0.39 13.35
N HIS A 262 9.06 1.37 14.25
CA HIS A 262 10.34 1.84 14.76
C HIS A 262 10.99 0.81 15.69
N ASN A 263 10.20 0.11 16.50
CA ASN A 263 10.67 -1.02 17.29
C ASN A 263 10.41 -2.32 16.52
N GLN A 264 11.48 -3.09 16.29
CA GLN A 264 11.42 -4.42 15.67
C GLN A 264 11.99 -5.51 16.57
N ASP A 265 12.22 -5.19 17.84
CA ASP A 265 12.76 -6.13 18.81
C ASP A 265 11.73 -7.20 19.13
N LYS A 266 12.24 -8.42 19.31
CA LYS A 266 11.40 -9.55 19.69
C LYS A 266 10.82 -9.32 21.08
N GLN A 267 9.49 -9.27 21.15
CA GLN A 267 8.79 -9.14 22.42
C GLN A 267 8.64 -10.51 23.12
N PRO A 268 8.59 -10.53 24.46
CA PRO A 268 8.17 -11.71 25.21
C PRO A 268 6.76 -12.15 24.80
N TRP A 269 6.45 -13.43 24.98
CA TRP A 269 5.09 -13.91 24.81
C TRP A 269 4.17 -13.32 25.89
N SER A 270 2.93 -13.04 25.48
CA SER A 270 1.85 -12.63 26.38
C SER A 270 1.13 -13.87 26.90
N ASP A 271 0.64 -13.80 28.13
CA ASP A 271 -0.26 -14.77 28.76
C ASP A 271 -1.74 -14.36 28.64
N LYS A 272 -2.02 -13.25 27.94
CA LYS A 272 -3.37 -12.76 27.70
C LYS A 272 -4.05 -13.53 26.57
N GLU A 273 -5.32 -13.83 26.77
CA GLU A 273 -6.22 -14.33 25.74
C GLU A 273 -7.14 -13.21 25.25
N PRO A 274 -7.59 -13.25 23.98
CA PRO A 274 -8.54 -12.28 23.47
C PRO A 274 -9.85 -12.27 24.27
N THR A 275 -10.31 -11.07 24.58
CA THR A 275 -11.57 -10.81 25.29
C THR A 275 -12.80 -10.92 24.38
N PHE A 276 -12.60 -11.00 23.06
CA PHE A 276 -13.62 -11.22 22.04
C PHE A 276 -13.02 -11.97 20.84
N ASP A 277 -13.88 -12.49 19.96
CA ASP A 277 -13.44 -13.19 18.75
C ASP A 277 -12.97 -12.18 17.69
N ILE A 278 -11.68 -11.86 17.74
CA ILE A 278 -11.05 -10.91 16.84
C ILE A 278 -11.07 -11.38 15.38
N GLU A 279 -11.08 -12.69 15.14
CA GLU A 279 -11.08 -13.26 13.79
C GLU A 279 -12.47 -13.13 13.17
N ALA A 280 -13.51 -13.48 13.91
CA ALA A 280 -14.90 -13.34 13.46
C ALA A 280 -15.27 -11.86 13.25
N GLU A 281 -14.88 -10.96 14.16
CA GLU A 281 -15.15 -9.52 13.98
C GLU A 281 -14.46 -8.94 12.75
N TRP A 282 -13.22 -9.39 12.47
CA TRP A 282 -12.51 -8.97 11.27
C TRP A 282 -13.12 -9.55 9.99
N ALA A 283 -13.48 -10.83 10.00
CA ALA A 283 -14.14 -11.50 8.88
C ALA A 283 -15.46 -10.81 8.52
N GLU A 284 -16.29 -10.46 9.51
CA GLU A 284 -17.57 -9.76 9.30
C GLU A 284 -17.40 -8.43 8.53
N ILE A 285 -16.35 -7.66 8.86
CA ILE A 285 -16.04 -6.40 8.18
C ILE A 285 -15.70 -6.65 6.70
N ILE A 286 -14.84 -7.63 6.44
CA ILE A 286 -14.42 -7.99 5.07
C ILE A 286 -15.60 -8.57 4.27
N GLU A 287 -16.38 -9.47 4.87
CA GLU A 287 -17.57 -10.05 4.25
C GLU A 287 -18.58 -8.97 3.86
N ARG A 288 -18.79 -7.96 4.70
CA ARG A 288 -19.68 -6.83 4.38
C ARG A 288 -19.20 -6.02 3.18
N LEU A 289 -17.89 -5.85 3.00
CA LEU A 289 -17.30 -5.19 1.82
C LEU A 289 -17.43 -6.07 0.57
N VAL A 290 -17.15 -7.36 0.70
CA VAL A 290 -17.22 -8.34 -0.40
C VAL A 290 -18.67 -8.57 -0.85
N ALA A 291 -19.65 -8.49 0.06
CA ALA A 291 -21.07 -8.69 -0.20
C ALA A 291 -21.73 -7.52 -0.96
N ILE A 292 -21.03 -6.39 -1.16
CA ILE A 292 -21.53 -5.27 -1.95
C ILE A 292 -21.89 -5.77 -3.37
N PRO A 293 -23.14 -5.71 -3.83
CA PRO A 293 -23.47 -6.12 -5.17
C PRO A 293 -22.88 -5.14 -6.20
N TYR A 294 -22.63 -5.63 -7.41
CA TYR A 294 -22.25 -4.80 -8.54
C TYR A 294 -22.96 -5.28 -9.81
N GLU A 295 -23.18 -4.33 -10.72
CA GLU A 295 -23.70 -4.60 -12.06
C GLU A 295 -22.57 -4.51 -13.08
N THR A 296 -22.81 -5.05 -14.28
CA THR A 296 -21.90 -4.94 -15.41
C THR A 296 -22.57 -4.26 -16.59
N ASP A 297 -21.80 -3.50 -17.37
CA ASP A 297 -22.25 -2.94 -18.64
C ASP A 297 -22.37 -4.02 -19.73
N THR A 298 -22.72 -3.61 -20.95
CA THR A 298 -22.87 -4.51 -22.11
C THR A 298 -21.58 -5.24 -22.50
N ASP A 299 -20.44 -4.72 -22.09
CA ASP A 299 -19.11 -5.26 -22.39
C ASP A 299 -18.57 -6.11 -21.23
N GLY A 300 -19.37 -6.31 -20.17
CA GLY A 300 -19.00 -7.11 -19.00
C GLY A 300 -18.12 -6.37 -17.99
N ASN A 301 -17.96 -5.05 -18.09
CA ASN A 301 -17.19 -4.26 -17.13
C ASN A 301 -18.05 -3.87 -15.92
N VAL A 302 -17.46 -3.86 -14.74
CA VAL A 302 -18.12 -3.42 -13.51
C VAL A 302 -18.54 -1.95 -13.60
N ILE A 303 -19.83 -1.69 -13.36
CA ILE A 303 -20.35 -0.32 -13.20
C ILE A 303 -20.08 0.11 -11.77
N ALA A 304 -19.02 0.87 -11.56
CA ALA A 304 -18.61 1.30 -10.24
C ALA A 304 -19.48 2.46 -9.70
N ASN A 305 -19.75 2.42 -8.39
CA ASN A 305 -20.30 3.57 -7.67
C ASN A 305 -19.20 4.62 -7.46
N ILE A 306 -19.51 5.87 -7.80
CA ILE A 306 -18.53 6.96 -7.73
C ILE A 306 -18.84 7.84 -6.53
N LEU A 307 -17.94 7.86 -5.55
CA LEU A 307 -18.05 8.70 -4.37
C LEU A 307 -17.44 10.08 -4.65
N PRO A 308 -18.23 11.17 -4.62
CA PRO A 308 -17.70 12.52 -4.55
C PRO A 308 -17.11 12.80 -3.16
N PHE A 309 -16.40 13.92 -3.04
CA PHE A 309 -16.00 14.48 -1.75
C PHE A 309 -17.02 15.52 -1.29
N ALA A 310 -17.36 15.49 0.00
CA ALA A 310 -18.11 16.56 0.64
C ALA A 310 -17.36 17.91 0.45
N PRO A 311 -18.05 19.06 0.40
CA PRO A 311 -17.41 20.33 0.07
C PRO A 311 -16.26 20.75 1.00
N ASP A 312 -16.41 20.52 2.30
CA ASP A 312 -15.41 20.79 3.34
C ASP A 312 -14.24 19.79 3.28
N ALA A 313 -14.55 18.50 3.09
CA ALA A 313 -13.59 17.42 2.89
C ALA A 313 -12.69 17.71 1.67
N LYS A 314 -13.30 18.11 0.56
CA LYS A 314 -12.59 18.52 -0.65
C LYS A 314 -11.68 19.71 -0.38
N THR A 315 -12.20 20.75 0.27
CA THR A 315 -11.43 21.95 0.61
C THR A 315 -10.19 21.60 1.43
N ARG A 316 -10.37 20.75 2.45
CA ARG A 316 -9.31 20.28 3.33
C ARG A 316 -8.25 19.44 2.60
N LEU A 317 -8.66 18.61 1.65
CA LEU A 317 -7.74 17.82 0.80
C LEU A 317 -6.90 18.75 -0.10
N TYR A 318 -7.49 19.78 -0.70
CA TYR A 318 -6.74 20.76 -1.51
C TYR A 318 -5.77 21.59 -0.68
N GLU A 319 -6.13 21.94 0.57
CA GLU A 319 -5.21 22.60 1.50
C GLU A 319 -4.00 21.73 1.82
N TRP A 320 -4.22 20.44 2.08
CA TRP A 320 -3.13 19.49 2.26
C TRP A 320 -2.26 19.34 1.00
N GLN A 321 -2.88 19.22 -0.17
CA GLN A 321 -2.18 19.03 -1.44
C GLN A 321 -1.25 20.22 -1.77
N ARG A 322 -1.67 21.46 -1.45
CA ARG A 322 -0.81 22.65 -1.58
C ARG A 322 0.43 22.54 -0.69
N ARG A 323 0.25 22.13 0.58
CA ARG A 323 1.39 21.90 1.50
C ARG A 323 2.29 20.78 1.01
N ASN A 324 1.73 19.67 0.51
CA ASN A 324 2.51 18.58 -0.09
C ASN A 324 3.33 19.09 -1.29
N THR A 325 2.74 19.92 -2.14
CA THR A 325 3.44 20.53 -3.30
C THR A 325 4.62 21.39 -2.85
N GLU A 326 4.44 22.22 -1.82
CA GLU A 326 5.54 23.02 -1.25
C GLU A 326 6.65 22.14 -0.68
N GLU A 327 6.31 21.04 0.00
CA GLU A 327 7.28 20.07 0.50
C GLU A 327 8.03 19.36 -0.65
N CYS A 328 7.34 18.90 -1.69
CA CYS A 328 7.95 18.34 -2.89
C CYS A 328 8.95 19.30 -3.54
N ASN A 329 8.59 20.58 -3.65
CA ASN A 329 9.44 21.60 -4.28
C ASN A 329 10.67 21.96 -3.43
N ARG A 330 10.58 21.82 -2.11
CA ARG A 330 11.70 22.05 -1.17
C ARG A 330 12.61 20.84 -1.01
N GLU A 331 12.11 19.65 -1.28
CA GLU A 331 12.89 18.41 -1.17
C GLU A 331 14.09 18.47 -2.13
N GLU A 332 15.27 18.06 -1.67
CA GLU A 332 16.49 18.04 -2.47
C GLU A 332 16.81 16.62 -2.97
N CYS A 333 16.28 15.58 -2.33
CA CYS A 333 16.44 14.20 -2.76
C CYS A 333 15.42 13.84 -3.86
N ASP A 334 15.89 13.60 -5.08
CA ASP A 334 15.02 13.26 -6.21
C ASP A 334 14.20 11.98 -6.00
N ALA A 335 14.74 11.00 -5.27
CA ALA A 335 14.00 9.79 -4.91
C ALA A 335 12.77 10.13 -4.04
N LEU A 336 12.95 10.99 -3.03
CA LEU A 336 11.85 11.42 -2.17
C LEU A 336 10.87 12.35 -2.88
N LYS A 337 11.32 13.20 -3.81
CA LYS A 337 10.40 13.96 -4.68
C LYS A 337 9.48 13.03 -5.47
N GLY A 338 10.06 11.97 -6.06
CA GLY A 338 9.32 10.94 -6.78
C GLY A 338 8.19 10.36 -5.93
N VAL A 339 8.54 9.91 -4.71
CA VAL A 339 7.59 9.41 -3.71
C VAL A 339 6.51 10.44 -3.36
N TYR A 340 6.88 11.68 -3.01
CA TYR A 340 5.91 12.69 -2.54
C TYR A 340 4.89 13.08 -3.61
N ASN A 341 5.31 13.09 -4.87
CA ASN A 341 4.40 13.29 -5.99
C ASN A 341 3.37 12.16 -6.15
N LYS A 342 3.65 10.95 -5.67
CA LYS A 342 2.69 9.84 -5.69
C LYS A 342 1.70 9.88 -4.54
N PHE A 343 2.02 10.58 -3.45
CA PHE A 343 1.11 10.72 -2.34
C PHE A 343 -0.15 11.53 -2.64
N ASP A 344 -0.16 12.37 -3.68
CA ASP A 344 -1.37 13.02 -4.18
C ASP A 344 -2.45 11.98 -4.56
N PHE A 345 -2.03 10.89 -5.20
CA PHE A 345 -2.92 9.77 -5.56
C PHE A 345 -3.28 8.94 -4.33
N HIS A 346 -2.29 8.56 -3.51
CA HIS A 346 -2.54 7.75 -2.33
C HIS A 346 -3.46 8.44 -1.32
N ALA A 347 -3.40 9.77 -1.18
CA ALA A 347 -4.33 10.52 -0.32
C ALA A 347 -5.78 10.25 -0.72
N ILE A 348 -6.10 10.31 -2.01
CA ILE A 348 -7.44 10.04 -2.55
C ILE A 348 -7.84 8.57 -2.32
N ARG A 349 -6.91 7.63 -2.54
CA ARG A 349 -7.16 6.20 -2.31
C ARG A 349 -7.41 5.89 -0.84
N PHE A 350 -6.65 6.48 0.06
CA PHE A 350 -6.87 6.33 1.50
C PHE A 350 -8.19 6.93 1.93
N CYS A 351 -8.61 8.06 1.36
CA CYS A 351 -9.94 8.62 1.62
C CYS A 351 -11.05 7.62 1.27
N LEU A 352 -10.96 6.97 0.11
CA LEU A 352 -11.91 5.92 -0.30
C LEU A 352 -11.88 4.73 0.67
N ILE A 353 -10.69 4.21 0.97
CA ILE A 353 -10.49 3.05 1.84
C ILE A 353 -11.07 3.33 3.23
N LEU A 354 -10.79 4.49 3.81
CA LEU A 354 -11.26 4.86 5.14
C LEU A 354 -12.77 5.13 5.19
N GLN A 355 -13.33 5.80 4.17
CA GLN A 355 -14.78 6.01 4.08
C GLN A 355 -15.52 4.65 4.03
N MET A 356 -15.03 3.73 3.20
CA MET A 356 -15.63 2.41 3.06
C MET A 356 -15.40 1.52 4.28
N ALA A 357 -14.24 1.62 4.95
CA ALA A 357 -13.98 0.94 6.22
C ALA A 357 -14.93 1.41 7.33
N ARG A 358 -15.12 2.73 7.44
CA ARG A 358 -16.06 3.32 8.40
C ARG A 358 -17.50 2.90 8.11
N TRP A 359 -17.91 2.86 6.85
CA TRP A 359 -19.21 2.29 6.48
C TRP A 359 -19.35 0.82 6.89
N ALA A 360 -18.34 -0.01 6.62
CA ALA A 360 -18.38 -1.42 6.99
C ALA A 360 -18.49 -1.61 8.51
N CYS A 361 -17.92 -0.69 9.28
CA CYS A 361 -18.01 -0.64 10.75
C CYS A 361 -19.27 0.09 11.28
N GLY A 362 -20.11 0.67 10.41
CA GLY A 362 -21.31 1.41 10.81
C GLY A 362 -21.08 2.84 11.29
N GLU A 363 -19.91 3.42 11.02
CA GLU A 363 -19.49 4.76 11.44
C GLU A 363 -19.68 5.85 10.35
N ALA A 364 -20.10 5.45 9.15
CA ALA A 364 -20.36 6.35 8.02
C ALA A 364 -21.29 5.72 6.98
N ASP A 365 -21.71 6.49 5.98
CA ASP A 365 -22.36 6.00 4.77
C ASP A 365 -21.39 5.88 3.57
N ARG A 366 -21.92 5.54 2.40
CA ARG A 366 -21.15 5.40 1.13
C ARG A 366 -21.60 6.39 0.07
N THR A 367 -22.20 7.50 0.45
CA THR A 367 -22.74 8.49 -0.48
C THR A 367 -21.68 9.49 -0.92
N GLU A 368 -20.81 9.90 0.00
CA GLU A 368 -19.68 10.80 -0.25
C GLU A 368 -18.53 10.52 0.73
N ILE A 369 -17.35 11.06 0.43
CA ILE A 369 -16.19 11.06 1.33
C ILE A 369 -16.27 12.29 2.20
N ASP A 370 -16.38 12.08 3.51
CA ASP A 370 -16.52 13.13 4.50
C ASP A 370 -15.16 13.70 4.99
N LEU A 371 -15.23 14.76 5.79
CA LEU A 371 -14.06 15.45 6.31
C LEU A 371 -13.19 14.56 7.22
N LEU A 372 -13.81 13.72 8.05
CA LEU A 372 -13.10 12.84 8.98
C LEU A 372 -12.27 11.79 8.21
N SER A 373 -12.82 11.21 7.14
CA SER A 373 -12.10 10.30 6.24
C SER A 373 -10.90 10.99 5.55
N VAL A 374 -11.03 12.27 5.18
CA VAL A 374 -9.91 13.05 4.62
C VAL A 374 -8.82 13.33 5.65
N GLU A 375 -9.18 13.74 6.87
CA GLU A 375 -8.21 14.01 7.94
C GLU A 375 -7.43 12.73 8.31
N ASN A 376 -8.13 11.61 8.45
CA ASN A 376 -7.51 10.32 8.74
C ASN A 376 -6.62 9.83 7.58
N ALA A 377 -7.04 10.06 6.33
CA ALA A 377 -6.22 9.74 5.16
C ALA A 377 -4.91 10.55 5.14
N ILE A 378 -4.95 11.82 5.55
CA ILE A 378 -3.75 12.66 5.64
C ILE A 378 -2.78 12.12 6.70
N SER A 379 -3.29 11.65 7.84
CA SER A 379 -2.44 10.99 8.86
C SER A 379 -1.74 9.75 8.31
N LEU A 380 -2.43 8.94 7.50
CA LEU A 380 -1.80 7.81 6.81
C LEU A 380 -0.71 8.25 5.83
N VAL A 381 -0.95 9.32 5.06
CA VAL A 381 0.08 9.85 4.16
C VAL A 381 1.32 10.30 4.93
N ASP A 382 1.15 11.00 6.05
CA ASP A 382 2.28 11.46 6.86
C ASP A 382 3.12 10.27 7.40
N TYR A 383 2.45 9.20 7.83
CA TYR A 383 3.10 7.94 8.20
C TYR A 383 3.91 7.34 7.05
N PHE A 384 3.29 7.16 5.88
CA PHE A 384 3.95 6.54 4.73
C PHE A 384 5.07 7.42 4.13
N LYS A 385 4.99 8.76 4.24
CA LYS A 385 6.10 9.66 3.92
C LYS A 385 7.28 9.43 4.86
N SER A 386 7.01 9.25 6.15
CA SER A 386 8.04 8.98 7.17
C SER A 386 8.72 7.63 6.94
N THR A 387 7.95 6.56 6.71
CA THR A 387 8.53 5.23 6.44
C THR A 387 9.26 5.17 5.10
N ALA A 388 8.79 5.88 4.07
CA ALA A 388 9.52 6.00 2.81
C ALA A 388 10.90 6.67 3.02
N ARG A 389 10.98 7.76 3.80
CA ARG A 389 12.27 8.38 4.18
C ARG A 389 13.20 7.36 4.83
N LYS A 390 12.70 6.62 5.84
CA LYS A 390 13.48 5.57 6.53
C LYS A 390 13.99 4.51 5.57
N VAL A 391 13.13 3.97 4.69
CA VAL A 391 13.50 2.93 3.73
C VAL A 391 14.52 3.44 2.71
N HIS A 392 14.35 4.66 2.17
CA HIS A 392 15.34 5.25 1.27
C HIS A 392 16.68 5.55 1.98
N GLY A 393 16.65 5.88 3.28
CA GLY A 393 17.83 5.96 4.13
C GLY A 393 18.60 4.64 4.19
N ILE A 394 17.92 3.54 4.52
CA ILE A 394 18.50 2.18 4.57
C ILE A 394 19.06 1.77 3.20
N ILE A 395 18.32 2.01 2.12
CA ILE A 395 18.78 1.75 0.76
C ILE A 395 20.07 2.52 0.47
N SER A 396 20.08 3.82 0.80
CA SER A 396 21.27 4.65 0.64
C SER A 396 22.43 4.08 1.43
N GLU A 397 22.18 3.57 2.64
CA GLU A 397 23.23 3.02 3.49
C GLU A 397 23.88 1.75 2.95
N MET A 398 23.06 0.86 2.42
CA MET A 398 23.51 -0.38 1.81
C MET A 398 24.23 -0.16 0.48
N SER A 399 24.07 1.01 -0.13
CA SER A 399 24.62 1.35 -1.45
C SER A 399 25.91 2.20 -1.41
N LEU A 400 26.45 2.50 -0.22
CA LEU A 400 27.66 3.32 -0.09
C LEU A 400 28.86 2.70 -0.81
N THR A 401 29.50 3.50 -1.65
CA THR A 401 30.80 3.16 -2.27
C THR A 401 31.92 3.20 -1.22
N GLU A 402 33.03 2.51 -1.51
CA GLU A 402 34.22 2.55 -0.66
C GLU A 402 34.74 3.99 -0.47
N GLN A 403 34.70 4.79 -1.54
CA GLN A 403 35.05 6.21 -1.50
C GLN A 403 34.15 7.01 -0.55
N GLN A 404 32.83 6.80 -0.58
CA GLN A 404 31.91 7.50 0.33
C GLN A 404 32.13 7.10 1.79
N ARG A 405 32.41 5.82 2.06
CA ARG A 405 32.74 5.34 3.41
C ARG A 405 34.02 5.97 3.94
N ALA A 406 35.06 6.06 3.10
CA ALA A 406 36.31 6.71 3.46
C ALA A 406 36.10 8.19 3.80
N ILE A 407 35.29 8.91 3.00
CA ILE A 407 34.96 10.31 3.27
C ILE A 407 34.19 10.48 4.59
N ILE A 408 33.15 9.66 4.82
CA ILE A 408 32.40 9.71 6.09
C ILE A 408 33.34 9.47 7.28
N ALA A 409 34.27 8.52 7.17
CA ALA A 409 35.24 8.26 8.23
C ALA A 409 36.21 9.44 8.46
N ALA A 410 36.67 10.09 7.39
CA ALA A 410 37.65 11.17 7.44
C ALA A 410 37.10 12.55 7.88
N LEU A 411 35.79 12.79 7.71
CA LEU A 411 35.16 14.04 8.17
C LEU A 411 35.26 14.20 9.70
N PRO A 412 35.29 15.43 10.25
CA PRO A 412 35.09 15.63 11.68
C PRO A 412 33.61 15.47 12.08
N ASP A 413 33.33 15.30 13.37
CA ASP A 413 31.95 15.16 13.88
C ASP A 413 31.07 16.38 13.58
N CYS A 414 31.69 17.56 13.50
CA CYS A 414 31.07 18.80 13.03
C CYS A 414 31.97 19.40 11.94
N PHE A 415 31.38 19.80 10.81
CA PHE A 415 32.13 20.34 9.68
C PHE A 415 31.31 21.38 8.89
N THR A 416 32.03 22.26 8.20
CA THR A 416 31.49 23.20 7.23
C THR A 416 31.45 22.60 5.82
N THR A 417 30.66 23.18 4.93
CA THR A 417 30.66 22.78 3.51
C THR A 417 32.06 22.80 2.89
N GLU A 418 32.89 23.79 3.24
CA GLU A 418 34.25 23.95 2.70
C GLU A 418 35.19 22.85 3.18
N GLU A 419 35.18 22.56 4.48
CA GLU A 419 35.95 21.45 5.07
C GLU A 419 35.54 20.11 4.46
N GLY A 420 34.23 19.88 4.31
CA GLY A 420 33.76 18.63 3.71
C GLY A 420 34.17 18.46 2.25
N ILE A 421 34.16 19.56 1.47
CA ILE A 421 34.66 19.54 0.08
C ILE A 421 36.17 19.29 0.04
N ALA A 422 36.94 19.81 0.99
CA ALA A 422 38.38 19.56 1.07
C ALA A 422 38.66 18.08 1.32
N VAL A 423 38.03 17.49 2.34
CA VAL A 423 38.13 16.05 2.66
C VAL A 423 37.68 15.18 1.48
N ALA A 424 36.59 15.55 0.81
CA ALA A 424 36.11 14.82 -0.35
C ALA A 424 37.12 14.83 -1.51
N LYS A 425 37.73 15.98 -1.80
CA LYS A 425 38.76 16.10 -2.85
C LYS A 425 40.00 15.27 -2.53
N GLU A 426 40.44 15.25 -1.27
CA GLU A 426 41.56 14.42 -0.81
C GLU A 426 41.28 12.92 -1.00
N ASN A 427 40.01 12.51 -0.92
CA ASN A 427 39.55 11.15 -1.17
C ASN A 427 39.10 10.91 -2.63
N GLY A 428 39.47 11.80 -3.56
CA GLY A 428 39.22 11.64 -4.99
C GLY A 428 37.78 11.89 -5.45
N MET A 429 36.93 12.51 -4.61
CA MET A 429 35.56 12.87 -4.96
C MET A 429 35.46 14.35 -5.36
N PRO A 430 34.88 14.69 -6.52
CA PRO A 430 34.64 16.08 -6.88
C PRO A 430 33.74 16.79 -5.87
N GLY A 431 34.04 18.05 -5.56
CA GLY A 431 33.28 18.83 -4.57
C GLY A 431 31.78 18.92 -4.86
N ARG A 432 31.38 18.98 -6.14
CA ARG A 432 29.97 18.95 -6.54
C ARG A 432 29.31 17.61 -6.19
N THR A 433 29.98 16.50 -6.50
CA THR A 433 29.52 15.15 -6.14
C THR A 433 29.36 14.99 -4.63
N PHE A 434 30.29 15.55 -3.85
CA PHE A 434 30.17 15.57 -2.39
C PHE A 434 28.99 16.41 -1.90
N GLN A 435 28.77 17.59 -2.47
CA GLN A 435 27.60 18.42 -2.13
C GLN A 435 26.29 17.68 -2.41
N ASP A 436 26.18 16.98 -3.55
CA ASP A 436 25.00 16.19 -3.90
C ASP A 436 24.81 15.01 -2.91
N PHE A 437 25.90 14.34 -2.54
CA PHE A 437 25.90 13.29 -1.52
C PHE A 437 25.48 13.80 -0.14
N LEU A 438 26.00 14.95 0.28
CA LEU A 438 25.69 15.62 1.55
C LEU A 438 24.21 15.99 1.62
N LYS A 439 23.69 16.67 0.59
CA LYS A 439 22.27 17.06 0.51
C LYS A 439 21.35 15.85 0.57
N ARG A 440 21.65 14.81 -0.21
CA ARG A 440 20.89 13.56 -0.20
C ARG A 440 20.87 12.92 1.18
N SER A 441 22.01 12.85 1.86
CA SER A 441 22.12 12.23 3.17
C SER A 441 21.35 13.01 4.26
N VAL A 442 21.40 14.35 4.21
CA VAL A 442 20.62 15.21 5.12
C VAL A 442 19.11 15.03 4.90
N SER A 443 18.68 14.97 3.64
CA SER A 443 17.27 14.76 3.27
C SER A 443 16.75 13.40 3.75
N LEU A 444 17.57 12.35 3.61
CA LEU A 444 17.24 11.00 4.09
C LEU A 444 17.36 10.85 5.61
N GLY A 445 18.10 11.74 6.27
CA GLY A 445 18.31 11.74 7.72
C GLY A 445 19.15 10.55 8.22
N ASN A 446 20.19 10.16 7.47
CA ASN A 446 21.00 8.96 7.79
C ASN A 446 22.43 9.26 8.29
N TYR A 447 23.25 9.99 7.52
CA TYR A 447 24.67 10.20 7.83
C TYR A 447 25.01 11.57 8.38
N PHE A 448 24.25 12.57 7.95
CA PHE A 448 24.53 13.95 8.25
C PHE A 448 23.25 14.67 8.65
N GLN A 449 23.38 15.58 9.60
CA GLN A 449 22.33 16.51 9.98
C GLN A 449 22.80 17.94 9.68
N ARG A 450 21.87 18.78 9.19
CA ARG A 450 22.15 20.20 8.96
C ARG A 450 21.77 21.00 10.20
N GLU A 451 22.78 21.49 10.90
CA GLU A 451 22.62 22.33 12.10
C GLU A 451 22.18 23.75 11.74
N LYS A 452 22.87 24.33 10.76
CA LYS A 452 22.58 25.66 10.20
C LYS A 452 23.12 25.74 8.78
N HIS A 453 22.85 26.85 8.09
CA HIS A 453 23.32 27.02 6.72
C HIS A 453 24.85 26.81 6.61
N GLY A 454 25.26 25.88 5.77
CA GLY A 454 26.65 25.53 5.52
C GLY A 454 27.39 24.76 6.63
N HIS A 455 26.70 24.34 7.69
CA HIS A 455 27.28 23.59 8.81
C HIS A 455 26.51 22.29 9.07
N TYR A 456 27.25 21.21 9.27
CA TYR A 456 26.73 19.86 9.35
C TYR A 456 27.38 19.09 10.50
N SER A 457 26.64 18.13 11.03
CA SER A 457 27.10 17.16 12.03
C SER A 457 26.94 15.74 11.49
N LYS A 458 27.77 14.81 11.95
CA LYS A 458 27.56 13.37 11.73
C LYS A 458 26.50 12.82 12.68
N LEU A 459 25.72 11.85 12.20
CA LEU A 459 24.71 11.12 12.98
C LEU A 459 25.24 9.85 13.62
#